data_AF-A0A1H7NTR2-F1
#
_entry.id   AF-A0A1H7NTR2-F1
#
_cell.length_a   1.000
_cell.length_b   1.000
_cell.length_c   1.000
_cell.angle_alpha   90.00
_cell.angle_beta   90.00
_cell.angle_gamma   90.00
#
_symmetry.space_group_name_H-M   'P 1'
#
loop_
_entity.id
_entity.type
_entity.pdbx_description
1 polymer ?
#
loop_
_entity_poly.entity_id
_entity_poly.type
_entity_poly.pdbx_seq_one_letter_code
_entity_poly.pdbx_strand_id
1 'polypeptide(L)'
;MIARYRKALLISLILIMPAMLKAEVRQPNCEQENVSPAQASSCLDTLQSKVDQELKTWLNNQQFLLEALAAETGRRGALKIFKRAQRSFTKYREDSCRWQYLSLASTQAAAIAYKKCYIKLTQARIDELSQLNK
;
A
#
# COMPACT_ATOMS: atom_id res chain seq x y z
N MET A 1 60.34 36.54 8.94
CA MET A 1 58.93 36.39 9.34
C MET A 1 58.12 36.01 8.10
N ILE A 2 57.66 34.76 7.99
CA ILE A 2 56.81 34.29 6.89
C ILE A 2 55.58 33.65 7.53
N ALA A 3 54.45 34.34 7.50
CA ALA A 3 53.17 33.83 7.99
C ALA A 3 52.53 32.92 6.92
N ARG A 4 52.36 31.64 7.27
CA ARG A 4 51.66 30.63 6.48
C ARG A 4 50.17 30.69 6.79
N TYR A 5 49.35 31.19 5.88
CA TYR A 5 47.90 30.97 5.91
C TYR A 5 47.56 29.74 5.07
N ARG A 6 47.36 28.59 5.72
CA ARG A 6 46.71 27.42 5.13
C ARG A 6 45.21 27.61 5.18
N LYS A 7 44.59 27.87 4.02
CA LYS A 7 43.13 27.88 3.85
C LYS A 7 42.61 26.48 4.14
N ALA A 8 41.96 26.27 5.29
CA ALA A 8 41.19 25.07 5.56
C ALA A 8 39.87 25.16 4.79
N LEU A 9 39.77 24.42 3.68
CA LEU A 9 38.53 24.25 2.92
C LEU A 9 37.64 23.29 3.72
N LEU A 10 36.68 23.82 4.47
CA LEU A 10 35.60 23.02 5.08
C LEU A 10 34.56 22.70 3.99
N ILE A 11 34.71 21.55 3.33
CA ILE A 11 33.69 21.01 2.44
C ILE A 11 32.62 20.37 3.33
N SER A 12 31.54 21.10 3.57
CA SER A 12 30.32 20.60 4.20
C SER A 12 29.70 19.51 3.32
N LEU A 13 29.83 18.25 3.72
CA LEU A 13 29.19 17.10 3.09
C LEU A 13 27.69 17.14 3.42
N ILE A 14 26.89 17.75 2.54
CA ILE A 14 25.42 17.71 2.62
C ILE A 14 24.99 16.29 2.24
N LEU A 15 24.63 15.48 3.24
CA LEU A 15 23.91 14.22 3.01
C LEU A 15 22.52 14.56 2.46
N ILE A 16 22.33 14.34 1.16
CA ILE A 16 21.02 14.38 0.53
C ILE A 16 20.26 13.14 1.04
N MET A 17 19.42 13.32 2.05
CA MET A 17 18.42 12.31 2.42
C MET A 17 17.45 12.17 1.24
N PRO A 18 17.29 10.99 0.63
CA PRO A 18 16.25 10.81 -0.37
C PRO A 18 14.90 10.93 0.33
N ALA A 19 14.19 12.02 0.06
CA ALA A 19 12.78 12.11 0.37
C ALA A 19 12.10 10.97 -0.38
N MET A 20 11.51 10.02 0.35
CA MET A 20 10.62 9.01 -0.22
C MET A 20 9.43 9.77 -0.82
N LEU A 21 9.47 10.04 -2.12
CA LEU A 21 8.34 10.53 -2.87
C LEU A 21 7.22 9.49 -2.71
N LYS A 22 6.18 9.81 -1.94
CA LYS A 22 4.93 9.08 -1.97
C LYS A 22 4.41 9.19 -3.40
N ALA A 23 4.54 8.12 -4.18
CA ALA A 23 3.82 7.98 -5.42
C ALA A 23 2.34 7.88 -5.05
N GLU A 24 1.63 9.00 -5.07
CA GLU A 24 0.18 8.98 -5.00
C GLU A 24 -0.31 8.31 -6.27
N VAL A 25 -0.81 7.07 -6.16
CA VAL A 25 -1.44 6.39 -7.27
C VAL A 25 -2.66 7.22 -7.65
N ARG A 26 -2.53 8.05 -8.69
CA ARG A 26 -3.65 8.80 -9.23
C ARG A 26 -4.71 7.80 -9.66
N GLN A 27 -5.76 7.68 -8.85
CA GLN A 27 -6.83 6.71 -9.10
C GLN A 27 -7.47 7.03 -10.47
N PRO A 28 -7.51 6.08 -11.42
CA PRO A 28 -8.26 6.26 -12.64
C PRO A 28 -9.73 6.46 -12.26
N ASN A 29 -10.37 7.50 -12.80
CA ASN A 29 -11.80 7.69 -12.61
C ASN A 29 -12.53 6.61 -13.44
N CYS A 30 -12.83 5.48 -12.82
CA CYS A 30 -13.55 4.37 -13.45
C CYS A 30 -15.08 4.61 -13.56
N GLU A 31 -15.57 5.77 -13.13
CA GLU A 31 -17.00 6.10 -13.00
C GLU A 31 -17.34 7.40 -13.75
N GLN A 32 -16.84 7.55 -14.98
CA GLN A 32 -17.24 8.66 -15.86
C GLN A 32 -18.63 8.38 -16.46
N GLU A 33 -19.43 9.43 -16.64
CA GLU A 33 -20.84 9.36 -17.08
C GLU A 33 -21.05 8.69 -18.45
N ASN A 34 -20.00 8.50 -19.25
CA ASN A 34 -20.06 7.95 -20.62
C ASN A 34 -19.37 6.59 -20.81
N VAL A 35 -19.00 5.91 -19.72
CA VAL A 35 -18.26 4.63 -19.79
C VAL A 35 -19.25 3.46 -19.73
N SER A 36 -19.19 2.56 -20.71
CA SER A 36 -20.02 1.36 -20.70
C SER A 36 -19.70 0.49 -19.47
N PRO A 37 -20.65 -0.30 -18.95
CA PRO A 37 -20.40 -1.19 -17.82
C PRO A 37 -19.21 -2.16 -18.01
N ALA A 38 -18.96 -2.60 -19.25
CA ALA A 38 -17.80 -3.43 -19.59
C ALA A 38 -16.47 -2.66 -19.44
N GLN A 39 -16.42 -1.43 -19.93
CA GLN A 39 -15.23 -0.56 -19.78
C GLN A 39 -15.00 -0.18 -18.31
N ALA A 40 -16.07 0.11 -17.55
CA ALA A 40 -15.99 0.38 -16.11
C ALA A 40 -15.44 -0.85 -15.36
N SER A 41 -15.93 -2.05 -15.69
CA SER A 41 -15.46 -3.31 -15.12
C SER A 41 -13.97 -3.55 -15.40
N SER A 42 -13.51 -3.30 -16.63
CA SER A 42 -12.10 -3.44 -17.02
C SER A 42 -11.18 -2.41 -16.37
N CYS A 43 -11.64 -1.16 -16.22
CA CYS A 43 -10.94 -0.14 -15.46
C CYS A 43 -10.75 -0.58 -14.00
N LEU A 44 -11.80 -1.12 -13.37
CA LEU A 44 -11.75 -1.63 -12.01
C LEU A 44 -10.81 -2.82 -11.86
N ASP A 45 -10.69 -3.72 -12.86
CA ASP A 45 -9.69 -4.80 -12.83
C ASP A 45 -8.25 -4.25 -12.80
N THR A 46 -7.99 -3.25 -13.64
CA THR A 46 -6.68 -2.59 -13.69
C THR A 46 -6.37 -1.88 -12.37
N LEU A 47 -7.35 -1.17 -11.81
CA LEU A 47 -7.22 -0.50 -10.53
C LEU A 47 -7.00 -1.50 -9.39
N GLN A 48 -7.76 -2.59 -9.36
CA GLN A 48 -7.60 -3.67 -8.38
C GLN A 48 -6.17 -4.24 -8.39
N SER A 49 -5.63 -4.53 -9.57
CA SER A 49 -4.24 -5.01 -9.71
C SER A 49 -3.22 -4.00 -9.18
N LYS A 50 -3.41 -2.70 -9.47
CA LYS A 50 -2.52 -1.63 -8.97
C LYS A 50 -2.54 -1.52 -7.45
N VAL A 51 -3.72 -1.51 -6.83
CA VAL A 51 -3.82 -1.41 -5.36
C VAL A 51 -3.28 -2.67 -4.67
N ASP A 52 -3.42 -3.86 -5.27
CA ASP A 52 -2.82 -5.08 -4.70
C ASP A 52 -1.29 -5.05 -4.76
N GLN A 53 -0.70 -4.50 -5.84
CA GLN A 53 0.76 -4.30 -5.92
C GLN A 53 1.26 -3.30 -4.89
N GLU A 54 0.53 -2.20 -4.69
CA GLU A 54 0.85 -1.22 -3.66
C GLU A 54 0.76 -1.84 -2.25
N LEU A 55 -0.34 -2.54 -1.95
CA LEU A 55 -0.50 -3.24 -0.67
C LEU A 55 0.67 -4.21 -0.43
N LYS A 56 1.08 -4.98 -1.45
CA LYS A 56 2.22 -5.89 -1.34
C LYS A 56 3.52 -5.16 -0.95
N THR A 57 3.77 -3.98 -1.51
CA THR A 57 4.93 -3.15 -1.16
C THR A 57 4.90 -2.78 0.32
N TRP A 58 3.77 -2.29 0.83
CA TRP A 58 3.62 -1.91 2.24
C TRP A 58 3.72 -3.12 3.19
N LEU A 59 3.14 -4.26 2.82
CA LEU A 59 3.23 -5.49 3.59
C LEU A 59 4.66 -6.01 3.67
N ASN A 60 5.38 -5.99 2.56
CA ASN A 60 6.78 -6.42 2.50
C ASN A 60 7.67 -5.50 3.36
N ASN A 61 7.46 -4.19 3.28
CA ASN A 61 8.19 -3.23 4.12
C ASN A 61 7.96 -3.52 5.62
N GLN A 62 6.70 -3.68 6.04
CA GLN A 62 6.41 -3.96 7.45
C GLN A 62 6.95 -5.33 7.90
N GLN A 63 6.87 -6.34 7.05
CA GLN A 63 7.44 -7.64 7.33
C GLN A 63 8.97 -7.56 7.50
N PHE A 64 9.66 -6.84 6.62
CA PHE A 64 11.10 -6.64 6.69
C PHE A 64 11.53 -6.01 8.03
N LEU A 65 10.84 -4.95 8.46
CA LEU A 65 11.12 -4.30 9.75
C LEU A 65 10.93 -5.26 10.93
N LEU A 66 9.86 -6.06 10.91
CA LEU A 66 9.59 -7.04 11.98
C LEU A 66 10.56 -8.22 11.95
N GLU A 67 11.08 -8.59 10.77
CA GLU A 67 12.12 -9.60 10.62
C GLU A 67 13.47 -9.10 11.15
N ALA A 68 13.85 -7.85 10.89
CA ALA A 68 15.03 -7.22 11.47
C ALA A 68 14.93 -7.15 13.00
N LEU A 69 13.81 -6.67 13.54
CA LEU A 69 13.57 -6.64 15.00
C LEU A 69 13.67 -8.03 15.63
N ALA A 70 13.12 -9.05 14.95
CA ALA A 70 13.18 -10.42 15.44
C ALA A 70 14.60 -11.01 15.39
N ALA A 71 15.42 -10.60 14.42
CA ALA A 71 16.82 -11.00 14.32
C ALA A 71 17.68 -10.35 15.42
N GLU A 72 17.44 -9.08 15.73
CA GLU A 72 18.16 -8.33 16.76
C GLU A 72 17.79 -8.77 18.18
N THR A 73 16.50 -8.99 18.44
CA THR A 73 15.99 -9.20 19.80
C THR A 73 15.57 -10.62 20.12
N GLY A 74 15.48 -11.50 19.11
CA GLY A 74 14.89 -12.84 19.23
C GLY A 74 13.35 -12.84 19.38
N ARG A 75 12.70 -11.68 19.54
CA ARG A 75 11.25 -11.56 19.81
C ARG A 75 10.41 -11.73 18.54
N ARG A 76 10.14 -12.98 18.14
CA ARG A 76 9.33 -13.32 16.95
C ARG A 76 7.82 -13.10 17.09
N GLY A 77 7.34 -12.71 18.27
CA GLY A 77 5.91 -12.55 18.56
C GLY A 77 5.22 -11.57 17.61
N ALA A 78 5.79 -10.37 17.44
CA ALA A 78 5.21 -9.33 16.59
C ALA A 78 5.11 -9.79 15.12
N LEU A 79 6.17 -10.38 14.57
CA LEU A 79 6.18 -10.95 13.21
C LEU A 79 5.10 -12.02 13.02
N LYS A 80 4.94 -12.94 13.99
CA LYS A 80 3.93 -14.01 13.94
C LYS A 80 2.51 -13.43 13.95
N ILE A 81 2.24 -12.45 14.82
CA ILE A 81 0.94 -11.80 14.91
C ILE A 81 0.64 -10.98 13.65
N PHE A 82 1.63 -10.24 13.12
CA PHE A 82 1.48 -9.49 11.88
C PHE A 82 1.11 -10.39 10.69
N LYS A 83 1.85 -11.50 10.49
CA LYS A 83 1.54 -12.48 9.43
C LYS A 83 0.14 -13.09 9.59
N ARG A 84 -0.31 -13.33 10.83
CA ARG A 84 -1.68 -13.79 11.11
C ARG A 84 -2.72 -12.72 10.78
N ALA A 85 -2.48 -11.47 11.19
CA ALA A 85 -3.36 -10.35 10.89
C ALA A 85 -3.56 -10.17 9.38
N GLN A 86 -2.52 -10.37 8.56
CA GLN A 86 -2.66 -10.30 7.10
C GLN A 86 -3.58 -11.38 6.53
N ARG A 87 -3.48 -12.63 7.01
CA ARG A 87 -4.40 -13.70 6.60
C ARG A 87 -5.84 -13.39 7.01
N SER A 88 -6.03 -12.87 8.22
CA SER A 88 -7.35 -12.44 8.70
C SER A 88 -7.90 -11.28 7.87
N PHE A 89 -7.06 -10.32 7.47
CA PHE A 89 -7.45 -9.23 6.58
C PHE A 89 -7.89 -9.72 5.21
N THR A 90 -7.15 -10.64 4.59
CA THR A 90 -7.55 -11.24 3.29
C THR A 90 -8.95 -11.84 3.38
N LYS A 91 -9.20 -12.66 4.41
CA LYS A 91 -10.52 -13.27 4.62
C LYS A 91 -11.60 -12.23 4.88
N TYR A 92 -11.33 -11.26 5.75
CA TYR A 92 -12.26 -10.16 6.02
C TYR A 92 -12.64 -9.40 4.74
N ARG A 93 -11.67 -9.08 3.89
CA ARG A 93 -11.89 -8.39 2.61
C ARG A 93 -12.74 -9.25 1.67
N GLU A 94 -12.40 -10.52 1.50
CA GLU A 94 -13.13 -11.45 0.64
C GLU A 94 -14.58 -11.62 1.09
N ASP A 95 -14.81 -11.94 2.36
CA ASP A 95 -16.14 -12.15 2.92
C ASP A 95 -16.97 -10.84 2.87
N SER A 96 -16.36 -9.70 3.19
CA SER A 96 -17.00 -8.37 3.15
C SER A 96 -17.42 -7.95 1.75
N CYS A 97 -16.66 -8.31 0.73
CA CYS A 97 -17.01 -7.99 -0.65
C CYS A 97 -17.94 -9.04 -1.26
N ARG A 98 -17.85 -10.29 -0.82
CA ARG A 98 -18.71 -11.37 -1.30
C ARG A 98 -20.16 -11.18 -0.86
N TRP A 99 -20.43 -10.75 0.37
CA TRP A 99 -21.82 -10.50 0.76
C TRP A 99 -22.44 -9.34 -0.04
N GLN A 100 -21.67 -8.29 -0.35
CA GLN A 100 -22.14 -7.17 -1.19
C GLN A 100 -22.48 -7.65 -2.60
N TYR A 101 -21.64 -8.50 -3.20
CA TYR A 101 -21.93 -9.17 -4.46
C TYR A 101 -23.27 -9.91 -4.40
N LEU A 102 -23.48 -10.74 -3.36
CA LEU A 102 -24.68 -11.57 -3.20
C LEU A 102 -25.95 -10.76 -2.90
N SER A 103 -25.82 -9.52 -2.42
CA SER A 103 -26.95 -8.64 -2.15
C SER A 103 -27.59 -8.01 -3.39
N LEU A 104 -26.97 -8.17 -4.57
CA LEU A 104 -27.39 -7.54 -5.82
C LEU A 104 -27.97 -8.57 -6.79
N ALA A 105 -29.12 -8.24 -7.40
CA ALA A 105 -29.81 -9.11 -8.35
C ALA A 105 -29.13 -9.16 -9.74
N SER A 106 -28.50 -8.06 -10.17
CA SER A 106 -27.79 -7.99 -11.45
C SER A 106 -26.36 -8.49 -11.30
N THR A 107 -25.97 -9.49 -12.09
CA THR A 107 -24.60 -10.06 -12.10
C THR A 107 -23.53 -9.02 -12.44
N GLN A 108 -23.86 -8.08 -13.34
CA GLN A 108 -22.96 -6.99 -13.71
C GLN A 108 -22.80 -5.97 -12.58
N ALA A 109 -23.90 -5.56 -11.95
CA ALA A 109 -23.85 -4.66 -10.79
C ALA A 109 -23.11 -5.33 -9.62
N ALA A 110 -23.34 -6.63 -9.39
CA ALA A 110 -22.67 -7.43 -8.37
C ALA A 110 -21.15 -7.47 -8.58
N ALA A 111 -20.69 -7.73 -9.80
CA ALA A 111 -19.27 -7.75 -10.14
C ALA A 111 -18.60 -6.38 -9.90
N ILE A 112 -19.26 -5.29 -10.32
CA ILE A 112 -18.78 -3.93 -10.08
C ILE A 112 -18.70 -3.64 -8.57
N ALA A 113 -19.74 -3.98 -7.80
CA ALA A 113 -19.78 -3.76 -6.36
C ALA A 113 -18.67 -4.53 -5.63
N TYR A 114 -18.43 -5.79 -6.01
CA TYR A 114 -17.34 -6.59 -5.46
C TYR A 114 -15.98 -5.91 -5.66
N LYS A 115 -15.68 -5.47 -6.89
CA LYS A 115 -14.42 -4.81 -7.22
C LYS A 115 -14.24 -3.50 -6.46
N LYS A 116 -15.28 -2.66 -6.41
CA LYS A 116 -15.25 -1.40 -5.64
C LYS A 116 -14.99 -1.66 -4.15
N CYS A 117 -15.68 -2.63 -3.55
CA CYS A 117 -15.43 -3.04 -2.17
C CYS A 117 -13.99 -3.48 -1.95
N TYR A 118 -13.47 -4.35 -2.84
CA TYR A 118 -12.13 -4.90 -2.71
C TYR A 118 -11.09 -3.78 -2.76
N ILE A 119 -11.20 -2.87 -3.74
CA ILE A 119 -10.32 -1.71 -3.88
C ILE A 119 -10.38 -0.84 -2.62
N LYS A 120 -11.59 -0.51 -2.13
CA LYS A 120 -11.78 0.33 -0.94
C LYS A 120 -11.11 -0.27 0.30
N LEU A 121 -11.35 -1.55 0.59
CA LEU A 121 -10.76 -2.20 1.76
C LEU A 121 -9.24 -2.36 1.64
N THR A 122 -8.73 -2.55 0.42
CA THR A 122 -7.30 -2.59 0.14
C THR A 122 -6.64 -1.23 0.38
N GLN A 123 -7.25 -0.15 -0.11
CA GLN A 123 -6.76 1.21 0.11
C GLN A 123 -6.75 1.58 1.59
N ALA A 124 -7.81 1.25 2.33
CA ALA A 124 -7.85 1.50 3.77
C ALA A 124 -6.71 0.79 4.53
N ARG A 125 -6.35 -0.43 4.10
CA ARG A 125 -5.22 -1.17 4.67
C ARG A 125 -3.87 -0.55 4.30
N ILE A 126 -3.71 -0.08 3.07
CA ILE A 126 -2.55 0.68 2.62
C ILE A 126 -2.38 1.93 3.48
N ASP A 127 -3.45 2.68 3.70
CA ASP A 127 -3.44 3.91 4.48
C ASP A 127 -3.02 3.64 5.93
N GLU A 128 -3.56 2.60 6.56
CA GLU A 128 -3.15 2.12 7.88
C GLU A 128 -1.64 1.80 7.92
N LEU A 129 -1.16 0.95 7.02
CA LEU A 129 0.24 0.53 6.97
C LEU A 129 1.20 1.71 6.70
N SER A 130 0.77 2.68 5.89
CA SER A 130 1.57 3.87 5.55
C SER A 130 1.79 4.83 6.72
N GLN A 131 1.05 4.64 7.82
CA GLN A 131 1.13 5.47 9.02
C GLN A 131 1.95 4.81 10.14
N LEU A 132 2.28 3.53 10.04
CA LEU A 132 2.96 2.78 11.11
C LEU A 132 4.46 3.13 11.28
N ASN A 133 5.09 3.71 10.25
CA ASN A 133 6.54 3.97 10.21
C ASN A 133 6.87 5.45 9.99
N LYS A 134 6.00 6.34 10.47
CA LYS A 134 6.23 7.78 10.49
C LYS A 134 6.80 8.23 11.84
#